data_AF-A0A1V4RJY2-F1
#
_entry.id   AF-A0A1V4RJY2-F1
#
_cell.length_a   1.000
_cell.length_b   1.000
_cell.length_c   1.000
_cell.angle_alpha   90.00
_cell.angle_beta   90.00
_cell.angle_gamma   90.00
#
_symmetry.space_group_name_H-M   'P 1'
#
loop_
_entity.id
_entity.type
_entity.pdbx_description
1 polymer ?
#
loop_
_entity_poly.entity_id
_entity_poly.type
_entity_poly.pdbx_seq_one_letter_code
_entity_poly.pdbx_strand_id
1 'polypeptide(L)'
;LSKDVEFKDLGLLIVDEEQQFGVKHKEKLRQLRVNVDTITLTATPIPRTLQMALMGARDLSTIDTPPNNRQPIITEICTWDKELIYRAITQERDRCGQVFFVHNRVQTIQGVAEILRQIVPQAKIAIAHGQMRERELEEVMRRFYNKEFDVLVATMIIENGLDIPNTNTIIVNRADRFGLAQLYQLRGRVGRSDRQAYAYLIVPPHDRLNDIALKRLYAIEEFSDLGSGLKIAMRDLEIRGAGNLLGHQQSGYINAVGYDLYQKILQEEVDHVHNQALPQETNGEKLPKVDAAVEVDTDMFIPDEYIESGSEKVMIYHRLLNLESLSGIDDFVKELRDRFGPLPEEAARLIEMVRIKRLASLRLIKQVKIHQNKLTLHLDEKVVETDHFVEKELPRYINQNMAPVNFSQTNGLKVHLNLPGKNIMDYLSFTKNFLQNL
;
A
#
# COMPACT_ATOMS: atom_id res chain seq x y z
N LEU A 1 -12.10 -28.54 12.17
CA LEU A 1 -11.44 -28.65 13.50
C LEU A 1 -12.36 -29.40 14.46
N SER A 2 -12.33 -30.73 14.43
CA SER A 2 -13.19 -31.57 15.29
C SER A 2 -12.79 -31.44 16.77
N LYS A 3 -13.71 -31.76 17.68
CA LYS A 3 -13.54 -31.56 19.15
C LYS A 3 -12.77 -32.70 19.83
N ASP A 4 -12.50 -33.75 19.08
CA ASP A 4 -11.82 -35.00 19.43
C ASP A 4 -10.28 -34.90 19.45
N VAL A 5 -9.71 -33.83 18.90
CA VAL A 5 -8.26 -33.65 18.88
C VAL A 5 -7.81 -32.93 20.16
N GLU A 6 -7.21 -33.69 21.07
CA GLU A 6 -6.48 -33.18 22.22
C GLU A 6 -4.98 -33.20 21.95
N PHE A 7 -4.32 -32.06 22.09
CA PHE A 7 -2.87 -31.95 21.96
C PHE A 7 -2.22 -32.23 23.30
N LYS A 8 -1.15 -33.02 23.30
CA LYS A 8 -0.35 -33.28 24.50
C LYS A 8 0.42 -32.04 24.95
N ASP A 9 1.06 -31.35 24.00
CA ASP A 9 1.80 -30.11 24.19
C ASP A 9 1.90 -29.40 22.82
N LEU A 10 1.14 -28.32 22.63
CA LEU A 10 1.07 -27.61 21.36
C LEU A 10 1.97 -26.38 21.43
N GLY A 11 3.15 -26.43 20.81
CA GLY A 11 4.11 -25.32 20.78
C GLY A 11 4.03 -24.42 19.55
N LEU A 12 3.53 -24.92 18.41
CA LEU A 12 3.50 -24.19 17.15
C LEU A 12 2.21 -24.48 16.36
N LEU A 13 1.60 -23.43 15.83
CA LEU A 13 0.42 -23.48 14.98
C LEU A 13 0.73 -22.86 13.60
N ILE A 14 0.72 -23.67 12.55
CA ILE A 14 0.84 -23.18 11.17
C ILE A 14 -0.54 -23.21 10.52
N VAL A 15 -1.00 -22.06 10.02
CA VAL A 15 -2.28 -21.92 9.32
C VAL A 15 -2.00 -21.47 7.88
N ASP A 16 -2.33 -22.32 6.92
CA ASP A 16 -2.24 -22.00 5.49
C ASP A 16 -3.61 -21.57 4.94
N GLU A 17 -3.62 -20.59 4.03
CA GLU A 17 -4.79 -20.01 3.38
C GLU A 17 -5.95 -19.66 4.36
N GLU A 18 -5.64 -18.90 5.43
CA GLU A 18 -6.58 -18.53 6.51
C GLU A 18 -7.94 -18.00 6.01
N GLN A 19 -7.97 -17.35 4.84
CA GLN A 19 -9.20 -16.81 4.24
C GLN A 19 -10.28 -17.88 3.99
N GLN A 20 -9.90 -19.14 3.74
CA GLN A 20 -10.85 -20.22 3.45
C GLN A 20 -11.56 -20.76 4.70
N PHE A 21 -11.08 -20.44 5.90
CA PHE A 21 -11.71 -20.89 7.14
C PHE A 21 -12.99 -20.09 7.43
N GLY A 22 -14.06 -20.83 7.74
CA GLY A 22 -15.32 -20.26 8.24
C GLY A 22 -15.16 -19.62 9.63
N VAL A 23 -16.13 -18.79 10.01
CA VAL A 23 -16.11 -18.02 11.28
C VAL A 23 -15.89 -18.91 12.50
N LYS A 24 -16.60 -20.04 12.60
CA LYS A 24 -16.47 -21.00 13.71
C LYS A 24 -15.07 -21.62 13.80
N HIS A 25 -14.43 -21.88 12.65
CA HIS A 25 -13.06 -22.38 12.63
C HIS A 25 -12.08 -21.31 13.10
N LYS A 26 -12.29 -20.05 12.69
CA LYS A 26 -11.46 -18.90 13.10
C LYS A 26 -11.57 -18.61 14.59
N GLU A 27 -12.75 -18.74 15.20
CA GLU A 27 -12.91 -18.61 16.65
C GLU A 27 -12.16 -19.70 17.42
N LYS A 28 -12.27 -20.95 16.98
CA LYS A 28 -11.53 -22.07 17.59
C LYS A 28 -10.02 -21.92 17.44
N LEU A 29 -9.54 -21.46 16.27
CA LEU A 29 -8.12 -21.13 16.07
C LEU A 29 -7.68 -19.98 16.96
N ARG A 30 -8.50 -18.93 17.16
CA ARG A 30 -8.18 -17.82 18.08
C ARG A 30 -8.00 -18.29 19.52
N GLN A 31 -8.82 -19.24 19.98
CA GLN A 31 -8.67 -19.82 21.32
C GLN A 31 -7.34 -20.57 21.48
N LEU A 32 -6.91 -21.30 20.44
CA LEU A 32 -5.62 -22.00 20.43
C LEU A 32 -4.42 -21.04 20.33
N ARG A 33 -4.58 -19.90 19.65
CA ARG A 33 -3.51 -18.89 19.42
C ARG A 33 -3.03 -18.16 20.68
N VAL A 34 -3.80 -18.15 21.77
CA VAL A 34 -3.45 -17.33 22.97
C VAL A 34 -2.15 -17.79 23.63
N ASN A 35 -1.82 -19.08 23.54
CA ASN A 35 -0.68 -19.69 24.24
C ASN A 35 0.30 -20.40 23.29
N VAL A 36 0.21 -20.18 21.97
CA VAL A 36 0.94 -20.96 20.96
C VAL A 36 1.48 -20.06 19.87
N ASP A 37 2.77 -20.21 19.56
CA ASP A 37 3.41 -19.49 18.46
C ASP A 37 2.68 -19.80 17.14
N THR A 38 2.33 -18.77 16.38
CA THR A 38 1.45 -18.93 15.22
C THR A 38 2.05 -18.33 13.95
N ILE A 39 2.21 -19.17 12.93
CA ILE A 39 2.59 -18.74 11.57
C ILE A 39 1.36 -18.81 10.69
N THR A 40 1.03 -17.72 10.00
CA THR A 40 -0.05 -17.69 9.01
C THR A 40 0.52 -17.46 7.62
N LEU A 41 0.26 -18.39 6.70
CA LEU A 41 0.69 -18.34 5.31
C LEU A 41 -0.51 -18.02 4.41
N THR A 42 -0.31 -17.14 3.44
CA THR A 42 -1.37 -16.76 2.49
C THR A 42 -0.76 -16.13 1.24
N ALA A 43 -1.30 -16.48 0.08
CA ALA A 43 -0.93 -15.84 -1.19
C ALA A 43 -1.48 -14.41 -1.32
N THR A 44 -2.55 -14.09 -0.57
CA THR A 44 -3.22 -12.78 -0.58
C THR A 44 -3.74 -12.48 0.82
N PRO A 45 -3.04 -11.67 1.63
CA PRO A 45 -3.47 -11.43 3.00
C PRO A 45 -4.85 -10.78 3.02
N ILE A 46 -5.69 -11.26 3.95
CA ILE A 46 -7.03 -10.70 4.17
C ILE A 46 -6.87 -9.20 4.45
N PRO A 47 -7.65 -8.30 3.85
CA PRO A 47 -7.46 -6.85 3.97
C PRO A 47 -7.32 -6.37 5.43
N ARG A 48 -8.13 -6.90 6.35
CA ARG A 48 -8.04 -6.61 7.80
C ARG A 48 -6.77 -7.16 8.45
N THR A 49 -6.32 -8.35 8.05
CA THR A 49 -5.08 -8.96 8.57
C THR A 49 -3.85 -8.20 8.07
N LEU A 50 -3.85 -7.81 6.79
CA LEU A 50 -2.82 -6.94 6.22
C LEU A 50 -2.78 -5.60 6.96
N GLN A 51 -3.94 -5.00 7.20
CA GLN A 51 -4.06 -3.76 7.96
C GLN A 51 -3.43 -3.87 9.35
N MET A 52 -3.71 -4.95 10.11
CA MET A 52 -3.09 -5.19 11.42
C MET A 52 -1.57 -5.38 11.36
N ALA A 53 -1.07 -6.01 10.30
CA ALA A 53 0.37 -6.18 10.09
C ALA A 53 1.06 -4.84 9.78
N LEU A 54 0.45 -4.02 8.92
CA LEU A 54 0.92 -2.66 8.63
C LEU A 54 0.86 -1.72 9.85
N MET A 55 -0.05 -2.00 10.80
CA MET A 55 -0.17 -1.29 12.08
C MET A 55 0.85 -1.75 13.15
N GLY A 56 1.77 -2.67 12.83
CA GLY A 56 2.75 -3.20 13.78
C GLY A 56 2.16 -4.12 14.85
N ALA A 57 0.86 -4.41 14.80
CA ALA A 57 0.20 -5.34 15.73
C ALA A 57 0.46 -6.83 15.38
N ARG A 58 1.06 -7.10 14.21
CA ARG A 58 1.53 -8.41 13.77
C ARG A 58 2.77 -8.28 12.92
N ASP A 59 3.74 -9.17 13.15
CA ASP A 59 4.90 -9.29 12.27
C ASP A 59 4.46 -9.80 10.88
N LEU A 60 4.98 -9.16 9.84
CA LEU A 60 4.76 -9.52 8.44
C LEU A 60 6.11 -9.81 7.80
N SER A 61 6.24 -10.98 7.18
CA SER A 61 7.38 -11.33 6.34
C SER A 61 6.88 -11.63 4.93
N THR A 62 7.52 -11.02 3.93
CA THR A 62 7.17 -11.18 2.52
C THR A 62 8.21 -12.03 1.82
N ILE A 63 7.76 -12.93 0.95
CA ILE A 63 8.63 -13.73 0.09
C ILE A 63 8.38 -13.28 -1.34
N ASP A 64 9.17 -12.31 -1.79
CA ASP A 64 8.97 -11.64 -3.08
C ASP A 64 9.74 -12.31 -4.22
N THR A 65 10.78 -13.09 -3.92
CA THR A 65 11.61 -13.74 -4.93
C THR A 65 10.88 -14.97 -5.51
N PRO A 66 10.54 -14.98 -6.82
CA PRO A 66 9.93 -16.16 -7.43
C PRO A 66 10.94 -17.31 -7.55
N PRO A 67 10.46 -18.57 -7.65
CA PRO A 67 11.31 -19.69 -8.01
C PRO A 67 12.00 -19.48 -9.37
N ASN A 68 13.22 -20.02 -9.50
CA ASN A 68 14.00 -19.96 -10.74
C ASN A 68 13.18 -20.52 -11.93
N ASN A 69 13.30 -19.88 -13.10
CA ASN A 69 12.64 -20.22 -14.37
C ASN A 69 11.12 -19.95 -14.48
N ARG A 70 10.50 -19.24 -13.52
CA ARG A 70 9.08 -18.89 -13.65
C ARG A 70 8.88 -17.65 -14.52
N GLN A 71 8.10 -17.79 -15.60
CA GLN A 71 7.74 -16.68 -16.49
C GLN A 71 6.55 -15.89 -15.94
N PRO A 72 6.49 -14.55 -16.14
CA PRO A 72 5.32 -13.76 -15.79
C PRO A 72 4.10 -14.20 -16.61
N ILE A 73 2.89 -14.05 -16.07
CA ILE A 73 1.67 -14.48 -16.75
C ILE A 73 1.15 -13.31 -17.57
N ILE A 74 1.11 -13.45 -18.90
CA ILE A 74 0.53 -12.44 -19.79
C ILE A 74 -0.98 -12.42 -19.55
N THR A 75 -1.48 -11.28 -19.08
CA THR A 75 -2.89 -11.12 -18.73
C THR A 75 -3.51 -10.12 -19.70
N GLU A 76 -4.62 -10.51 -20.33
CA GLU A 76 -5.35 -9.66 -21.28
C GLU A 76 -6.82 -9.56 -20.87
N ILE A 77 -7.35 -8.34 -20.87
CA ILE A 77 -8.78 -8.08 -20.66
C ILE A 77 -9.45 -8.01 -22.03
N CYS A 78 -10.42 -8.88 -22.29
CA CYS A 78 -11.07 -8.96 -23.59
C CYS A 78 -12.59 -9.13 -23.46
N THR A 79 -13.32 -8.87 -24.54
CA THR A 79 -14.74 -9.23 -24.61
C THR A 79 -14.90 -10.67 -25.08
N TRP A 80 -16.13 -11.20 -25.04
CA TRP A 80 -16.39 -12.54 -25.55
C TRP A 80 -16.18 -12.57 -27.07
N ASP A 81 -15.10 -13.21 -27.51
CA ASP A 81 -14.81 -13.46 -28.91
C ASP A 81 -14.53 -14.95 -29.13
N LYS A 82 -15.28 -15.55 -30.05
CA LYS A 82 -15.15 -16.97 -30.41
C LYS A 82 -13.80 -17.26 -31.06
N GLU A 83 -13.26 -16.33 -31.84
CA GLU A 83 -12.00 -16.52 -32.55
C GLU A 83 -10.81 -16.47 -31.57
N LEU A 84 -10.82 -15.52 -30.63
CA LEU A 84 -9.84 -15.48 -29.54
C LEU A 84 -9.88 -16.78 -28.70
N ILE A 85 -11.08 -17.22 -28.27
CA ILE A 85 -11.22 -18.46 -27.48
C ILE A 85 -10.71 -19.67 -28.26
N TYR A 86 -11.04 -19.76 -29.56
CA TYR A 86 -10.55 -20.83 -30.44
C TYR A 86 -9.03 -20.86 -30.51
N ARG A 87 -8.42 -19.70 -30.76
CA ARG A 87 -6.95 -19.55 -30.86
C ARG A 87 -6.27 -19.89 -29.54
N ALA A 88 -6.75 -19.36 -28.41
CA ALA A 88 -6.17 -19.60 -27.10
C ALA A 88 -6.18 -21.10 -26.74
N ILE A 89 -7.31 -21.79 -26.96
CA ILE A 89 -7.43 -23.22 -26.65
C ILE A 89 -6.60 -24.07 -27.61
N THR A 90 -6.61 -23.74 -28.91
CA THR A 90 -5.89 -24.50 -29.93
C THR A 90 -4.38 -24.37 -29.72
N GLN A 91 -3.88 -23.16 -29.49
CA GLN A 91 -2.47 -22.90 -29.21
C GLN A 91 -1.98 -23.66 -27.98
N GLU A 92 -2.78 -23.73 -26.91
CA GLU A 92 -2.44 -24.52 -25.72
C GLU A 92 -2.39 -26.03 -26.00
N ARG A 93 -3.37 -26.53 -26.76
CA ARG A 93 -3.43 -27.94 -27.13
C ARG A 93 -2.27 -28.35 -28.03
N ASP A 94 -1.90 -27.50 -29.00
CA ASP A 94 -0.82 -27.77 -29.95
C ASP A 94 0.55 -27.85 -29.25
N ARG A 95 0.71 -27.18 -28.09
CA ARG A 95 1.88 -27.35 -27.21
C ARG A 95 1.73 -28.45 -26.16
N CYS A 96 0.72 -29.31 -26.28
CA CYS A 96 0.37 -30.38 -25.33
C CYS A 96 0.11 -29.89 -23.89
N GLY A 97 -0.34 -28.64 -23.76
CA GLY A 97 -0.79 -28.07 -22.50
C GLY A 97 -2.29 -28.28 -22.28
N GLN A 98 -2.79 -27.75 -21.16
CA GLN A 98 -4.20 -27.81 -20.80
C GLN A 98 -4.73 -26.42 -20.45
N VAL A 99 -6.05 -26.25 -20.54
CA VAL A 99 -6.73 -24.97 -20.35
C VAL A 99 -7.74 -25.06 -19.20
N PHE A 100 -7.70 -24.07 -18.31
CA PHE A 100 -8.83 -23.81 -17.41
C PHE A 100 -9.79 -22.82 -18.04
N PHE A 101 -11.07 -23.19 -18.10
CA PHE A 101 -12.14 -22.26 -18.45
C PHE A 101 -13.04 -22.04 -17.23
N VAL A 102 -12.91 -20.88 -16.59
CA VAL A 102 -13.64 -20.57 -15.36
C VAL A 102 -14.99 -19.97 -15.69
N HIS A 103 -16.05 -20.63 -15.24
CA HIS A 103 -17.41 -20.11 -15.31
C HIS A 103 -18.12 -20.33 -13.96
N ASN A 104 -18.20 -19.27 -13.15
CA ASN A 104 -18.69 -19.35 -11.78
C ASN A 104 -20.23 -19.35 -11.68
N ARG A 105 -20.90 -20.25 -12.40
CA ARG A 105 -22.35 -20.47 -12.31
C ARG A 105 -22.74 -21.88 -12.75
N VAL A 106 -23.06 -22.75 -11.78
CA VAL A 106 -23.36 -24.17 -12.04
C VAL A 106 -24.57 -24.34 -12.96
N GLN A 107 -25.59 -23.49 -12.86
CA GLN A 107 -26.80 -23.64 -13.67
C GLN A 107 -26.56 -23.47 -15.18
N THR A 108 -25.51 -22.74 -15.57
CA THR A 108 -25.20 -22.41 -16.97
C THR A 108 -23.91 -23.03 -17.47
N ILE A 109 -23.15 -23.72 -16.60
CA ILE A 109 -21.84 -24.29 -16.94
C ILE A 109 -21.91 -25.30 -18.09
N GLN A 110 -22.97 -26.10 -18.13
CA GLN A 110 -23.17 -27.09 -19.17
C GLN A 110 -23.43 -26.43 -20.52
N GLY A 111 -24.28 -25.39 -20.56
CA GLY A 111 -24.48 -24.61 -21.78
C GLY A 111 -23.18 -23.98 -22.31
N VAL A 112 -22.33 -23.49 -21.41
CA VAL A 112 -21.01 -22.94 -21.78
C VAL A 112 -20.08 -24.03 -22.32
N ALA A 113 -20.04 -25.21 -21.69
CA ALA A 113 -19.24 -26.33 -22.18
C ALA A 113 -19.67 -26.77 -23.60
N GLU A 114 -20.98 -26.82 -23.85
CA GLU A 114 -21.53 -27.13 -25.18
C GLU A 114 -21.12 -26.08 -26.22
N ILE A 115 -21.16 -24.78 -25.87
CA ILE A 115 -20.66 -23.71 -26.74
C ILE A 115 -19.17 -23.91 -27.04
N LEU A 116 -18.35 -24.26 -26.04
CA LEU A 116 -16.92 -24.51 -26.24
C LEU A 116 -16.67 -25.73 -27.11
N ARG A 117 -17.47 -26.79 -27.02
CA ARG A 117 -17.39 -27.95 -27.92
C ARG A 117 -17.72 -27.58 -29.37
N GLN A 118 -18.61 -26.62 -29.58
CA GLN A 118 -18.89 -26.10 -30.93
C GLN A 118 -17.74 -25.22 -31.46
N ILE A 119 -17.13 -24.41 -30.59
CA ILE A 119 -16.00 -23.54 -30.98
C ILE A 119 -14.78 -24.40 -31.28
N VAL A 120 -14.45 -25.38 -30.43
CA VAL A 120 -13.26 -26.24 -30.57
C VAL A 120 -13.66 -27.72 -30.55
N PRO A 121 -14.19 -28.28 -31.66
CA PRO A 121 -14.66 -29.68 -31.71
C PRO A 121 -13.56 -30.72 -31.46
N GLN A 122 -12.32 -30.34 -31.73
CA GLN A 122 -11.13 -31.18 -31.59
C GLN A 122 -10.70 -31.36 -30.12
N ALA A 123 -11.14 -30.47 -29.22
CA ALA A 123 -10.69 -30.46 -27.83
C ALA A 123 -11.59 -31.35 -26.95
N LYS A 124 -10.96 -32.14 -26.08
CA LYS A 124 -11.67 -32.94 -25.07
C LYS A 124 -12.01 -32.06 -23.87
N ILE A 125 -13.30 -31.80 -23.69
CA ILE A 125 -13.80 -30.86 -22.66
C ILE A 125 -14.47 -31.63 -21.52
N ALA A 126 -14.00 -31.40 -20.29
CA ALA A 126 -14.61 -31.86 -19.06
C ALA A 126 -15.25 -30.71 -18.27
N ILE A 127 -16.20 -31.04 -17.40
CA ILE A 127 -16.87 -30.10 -16.50
C ILE A 127 -16.57 -30.51 -15.06
N ALA A 128 -16.21 -29.55 -14.21
CA ALA A 128 -16.02 -29.80 -12.79
C ALA A 128 -16.60 -28.65 -11.95
N HIS A 129 -17.50 -28.96 -11.01
CA HIS A 129 -18.11 -27.96 -10.14
C HIS A 129 -18.43 -28.49 -8.74
N GLY A 130 -18.54 -27.58 -7.77
CA GLY A 130 -18.69 -27.95 -6.34
C GLY A 130 -19.97 -28.69 -5.95
N GLN A 131 -21.01 -28.70 -6.82
CA GLN A 131 -22.23 -29.49 -6.60
C GLN A 131 -22.13 -30.95 -7.06
N MET A 132 -21.01 -31.36 -7.67
CA MET A 132 -20.80 -32.76 -8.05
C MET A 132 -20.60 -33.63 -6.81
N ARG A 133 -20.88 -34.92 -6.94
CA ARG A 133 -20.51 -35.87 -5.89
C ARG A 133 -18.99 -35.94 -5.80
N GLU A 134 -18.46 -36.10 -4.59
CA GLU A 134 -17.01 -36.09 -4.33
C GLU A 134 -16.25 -37.09 -5.20
N ARG A 135 -16.76 -38.32 -5.33
CA ARG A 135 -16.17 -39.36 -6.20
C ARG A 135 -16.14 -38.98 -7.68
N GLU A 136 -17.20 -38.34 -8.18
CA GLU A 136 -17.28 -37.91 -9.58
C GLU A 136 -16.30 -36.77 -9.85
N LEU A 137 -16.20 -35.83 -8.91
CA LEU A 137 -15.26 -34.72 -9.00
C LEU A 137 -13.81 -35.22 -8.98
N GLU A 138 -13.48 -36.11 -8.04
CA GLU A 138 -12.15 -36.71 -7.93
C GLU A 138 -11.77 -37.47 -9.22
N GLU A 139 -12.70 -38.23 -9.79
CA GLU A 139 -12.48 -38.94 -11.04
C GLU A 139 -12.21 -37.98 -12.22
N VAL A 140 -13.04 -36.94 -12.39
CA VAL A 140 -12.82 -35.94 -13.44
C VAL A 140 -11.47 -35.25 -13.28
N MET A 141 -11.13 -34.87 -12.04
CA MET A 141 -9.85 -34.22 -11.74
C MET A 141 -8.66 -35.13 -12.01
N ARG A 142 -8.74 -36.42 -11.64
CA ARG A 142 -7.69 -37.41 -11.93
C ARG A 142 -7.49 -37.58 -13.43
N ARG A 143 -8.57 -37.67 -14.20
CA ARG A 143 -8.52 -37.79 -15.66
C ARG A 143 -7.94 -36.53 -16.32
N PHE A 144 -8.29 -35.35 -15.81
CA PHE A 144 -7.68 -34.10 -16.24
C PHE A 144 -6.18 -34.08 -15.91
N TYR A 145 -5.77 -34.47 -14.71
CA TYR A 145 -4.35 -34.59 -14.33
C TYR A 145 -3.57 -35.54 -15.28
N ASN A 146 -4.20 -36.65 -15.68
CA ASN A 146 -3.63 -37.63 -16.62
C ASN A 146 -3.66 -37.18 -18.10
N LYS A 147 -4.00 -35.92 -18.39
CA LYS A 147 -4.11 -35.35 -19.76
C LYS A 147 -5.14 -36.05 -20.65
N GLU A 148 -6.17 -36.67 -20.07
CA GLU A 148 -7.28 -37.24 -20.85
C GLU A 148 -8.21 -36.15 -21.43
N PHE A 149 -8.17 -34.95 -20.84
CA PHE A 149 -8.96 -33.79 -21.22
C PHE A 149 -8.06 -32.58 -21.44
N ASP A 150 -8.33 -31.82 -22.50
CA ASP A 150 -7.56 -30.62 -22.87
C ASP A 150 -8.09 -29.39 -22.14
N VAL A 151 -9.41 -29.31 -21.92
CA VAL A 151 -10.09 -28.16 -21.31
C VAL A 151 -10.92 -28.62 -20.13
N LEU A 152 -10.72 -27.97 -18.99
CA LEU A 152 -11.58 -28.13 -17.81
C LEU A 152 -12.44 -26.88 -17.63
N VAL A 153 -13.74 -27.02 -17.86
CA VAL A 153 -14.73 -25.98 -17.56
C VAL A 153 -15.12 -26.11 -16.09
N ALA A 154 -14.70 -25.14 -15.28
CA ALA A 154 -14.84 -25.24 -13.83
C ALA A 154 -15.42 -23.98 -13.16
N THR A 155 -16.03 -24.18 -11.99
CA THR A 155 -16.33 -23.09 -11.05
C THR A 155 -15.08 -22.74 -10.23
N MET A 156 -15.25 -22.04 -9.11
CA MET A 156 -14.18 -21.70 -8.15
C MET A 156 -13.53 -22.88 -7.44
N ILE A 157 -13.86 -24.12 -7.80
CA ILE A 157 -13.24 -25.31 -7.20
C ILE A 157 -11.73 -25.38 -7.48
N ILE A 158 -11.27 -24.79 -8.59
CA ILE A 158 -9.85 -24.74 -8.93
C ILE A 158 -9.05 -23.78 -8.04
N GLU A 159 -9.73 -22.95 -7.25
CA GLU A 159 -9.10 -22.10 -6.23
C GLU A 159 -8.48 -22.94 -5.09
N ASN A 160 -8.96 -24.16 -4.84
CA ASN A 160 -8.64 -24.92 -3.63
C ASN A 160 -7.45 -25.89 -3.77
N GLY A 161 -6.29 -25.38 -4.18
CA GLY A 161 -5.03 -26.13 -3.98
C GLY A 161 -4.70 -27.23 -4.99
N LEU A 162 -5.42 -27.30 -6.12
CA LEU A 162 -5.06 -28.20 -7.22
C LEU A 162 -3.87 -27.63 -7.99
N ASP A 163 -2.71 -28.24 -7.82
CA ASP A 163 -1.51 -27.95 -8.61
C ASP A 163 -1.50 -28.83 -9.87
N ILE A 164 -1.77 -28.24 -11.03
CA ILE A 164 -1.70 -28.93 -12.31
C ILE A 164 -0.63 -28.22 -13.15
N PRO A 165 0.62 -28.72 -13.15
CA PRO A 165 1.76 -28.00 -13.72
C PRO A 165 1.67 -27.82 -15.24
N ASN A 166 0.87 -28.65 -15.92
CA ASN A 166 0.69 -28.59 -17.37
C ASN A 166 -0.39 -27.57 -17.82
N THR A 167 -1.06 -26.91 -16.87
CA THR A 167 -2.06 -25.89 -17.19
C THR A 167 -1.41 -24.52 -17.27
N ASN A 168 -1.28 -24.00 -18.49
CA ASN A 168 -0.59 -22.72 -18.74
C ASN A 168 -1.53 -21.65 -19.29
N THR A 169 -2.77 -21.98 -19.63
CA THR A 169 -3.76 -20.98 -20.07
C THR A 169 -5.01 -21.04 -19.19
N ILE A 170 -5.43 -19.87 -18.71
CA ILE A 170 -6.71 -19.69 -18.00
C ILE A 170 -7.57 -18.68 -18.74
N ILE A 171 -8.84 -19.01 -18.91
CA ILE A 171 -9.86 -18.14 -19.49
C ILE A 171 -10.93 -17.95 -18.43
N VAL A 172 -11.10 -16.72 -17.94
CA VAL A 172 -12.08 -16.40 -16.88
C VAL A 172 -13.29 -15.72 -17.50
N ASN A 173 -14.40 -16.44 -17.58
CA ASN A 173 -15.67 -15.89 -18.06
C ASN A 173 -16.34 -15.03 -17.00
N ARG A 174 -16.82 -13.84 -17.40
CA ARG A 174 -17.41 -12.84 -16.50
C ARG A 174 -16.44 -12.42 -15.40
N ALA A 175 -15.21 -12.09 -15.78
CA ALA A 175 -14.17 -11.61 -14.88
C ALA A 175 -14.63 -10.39 -14.04
N ASP A 176 -15.57 -9.60 -14.57
CA ASP A 176 -16.24 -8.47 -13.91
C ASP A 176 -16.92 -8.82 -12.58
N ARG A 177 -17.28 -10.09 -12.36
CA ARG A 177 -18.00 -10.55 -11.17
C ARG A 177 -17.09 -11.04 -10.05
N PHE A 178 -15.79 -11.11 -10.27
CA PHE A 178 -14.85 -11.64 -9.29
C PHE A 178 -14.23 -10.51 -8.46
N GLY A 179 -13.86 -10.84 -7.22
CA GLY A 179 -13.01 -9.98 -6.41
C GLY A 179 -11.57 -9.96 -6.94
N LEU A 180 -10.81 -8.91 -6.64
CA LEU A 180 -9.42 -8.79 -7.10
C LEU A 180 -8.55 -9.94 -6.58
N ALA A 181 -8.68 -10.28 -5.29
CA ALA A 181 -7.98 -11.42 -4.69
C ALA A 181 -8.33 -12.77 -5.36
N GLN A 182 -9.59 -12.96 -5.75
CA GLN A 182 -10.03 -14.19 -6.43
C GLN A 182 -9.42 -14.28 -7.84
N LEU A 183 -9.42 -13.18 -8.61
CA LEU A 183 -8.79 -13.15 -9.92
C LEU A 183 -7.29 -13.44 -9.83
N TYR A 184 -6.61 -12.88 -8.83
CA TYR A 184 -5.19 -13.15 -8.60
C TYR A 184 -4.92 -14.61 -8.24
N GLN A 185 -5.73 -15.21 -7.36
CA GLN A 185 -5.60 -16.62 -7.01
C GLN A 185 -5.85 -17.52 -8.22
N LEU A 186 -6.90 -17.27 -9.01
CA LEU A 186 -7.18 -18.00 -10.25
C LEU A 186 -6.01 -17.88 -11.23
N ARG A 187 -5.48 -16.66 -11.43
CA ARG A 187 -4.28 -16.42 -12.25
C ARG A 187 -3.09 -17.22 -11.74
N GLY A 188 -2.87 -17.26 -10.43
CA GLY A 188 -1.79 -18.04 -9.80
C GLY A 188 -1.91 -19.57 -9.91
N ARG A 189 -3.03 -20.09 -10.41
CA ARG A 189 -3.21 -21.52 -10.71
C ARG A 189 -2.61 -21.95 -12.06
N VAL A 190 -2.15 -21.00 -12.88
CA VAL A 190 -1.44 -21.29 -14.14
C VAL A 190 0.00 -20.76 -14.11
N GLY A 191 0.82 -21.19 -15.07
CA GLY A 191 2.21 -20.71 -15.19
C GLY A 191 3.11 -21.20 -14.06
N ARG A 192 3.01 -22.49 -13.75
CA ARG A 192 3.91 -23.19 -12.82
C ARG A 192 5.05 -23.92 -13.52
N SER A 193 5.03 -23.96 -14.85
CA SER A 193 6.11 -24.50 -15.69
C SER A 193 7.08 -23.39 -16.12
N ASP A 194 8.13 -23.78 -16.85
CA ASP A 194 9.06 -22.88 -17.55
C ASP A 194 8.46 -22.24 -18.82
N ARG A 195 7.21 -22.57 -19.15
CA ARG A 195 6.52 -22.09 -20.34
C ARG A 195 5.74 -20.82 -20.05
N GLN A 196 5.67 -19.95 -21.06
CA GLN A 196 4.83 -18.76 -21.04
C GLN A 196 3.36 -19.11 -20.81
N ALA A 197 2.77 -18.52 -19.77
CA ALA A 197 1.37 -18.68 -19.43
C ALA A 197 0.53 -17.46 -19.82
N TYR A 198 -0.76 -17.69 -20.05
CA TYR A 198 -1.73 -16.69 -20.51
C TYR A 198 -2.99 -16.69 -19.64
N ALA A 199 -3.49 -15.51 -19.34
CA ALA A 199 -4.73 -15.30 -18.60
C ALA A 199 -5.66 -14.36 -19.38
N TYR A 200 -6.74 -14.89 -19.93
CA TYR A 200 -7.75 -14.12 -20.65
C TYR A 200 -8.94 -13.82 -19.75
N LEU A 201 -9.16 -12.54 -19.46
CA LEU A 201 -10.22 -12.06 -18.58
C LEU A 201 -11.38 -11.56 -19.42
N ILE A 202 -12.39 -12.41 -19.61
CA ILE A 202 -13.54 -12.10 -20.45
C ILE A 202 -14.55 -11.26 -19.66
N VAL A 203 -14.83 -10.08 -20.18
CA VAL A 203 -15.77 -9.11 -19.60
C VAL A 203 -16.88 -8.74 -20.59
N PRO A 204 -18.06 -8.30 -20.11
CA PRO A 204 -19.03 -7.64 -20.98
C PRO A 204 -18.46 -6.34 -21.56
N PRO A 205 -19.07 -5.77 -22.61
CA PRO A 205 -18.68 -4.46 -23.15
C PRO A 205 -18.59 -3.38 -22.07
N HIS A 206 -17.65 -2.44 -22.24
CA HIS A 206 -17.30 -1.42 -21.25
C HIS A 206 -18.51 -0.67 -20.67
N ASP A 207 -19.52 -0.36 -21.49
CA ASP A 207 -20.74 0.36 -21.09
C ASP A 207 -21.55 -0.35 -20.00
N ARG A 208 -21.31 -1.65 -19.76
CA ARG A 208 -22.00 -2.46 -18.76
C ARG A 208 -21.14 -2.75 -17.51
N LEU A 209 -19.91 -2.22 -17.46
CA LEU A 209 -19.00 -2.42 -16.33
C LEU A 209 -19.16 -1.28 -15.32
N ASN A 210 -19.11 -1.63 -14.04
CA ASN A 210 -19.02 -0.66 -12.96
C ASN A 210 -17.56 -0.18 -12.84
N ASP A 211 -17.34 1.09 -12.54
CA ASP A 211 -16.04 1.70 -12.25
C ASP A 211 -15.19 0.88 -11.27
N ILE A 212 -15.82 0.29 -10.24
CA ILE A 212 -15.12 -0.58 -9.27
C ILE A 212 -14.58 -1.84 -9.96
N ALA A 213 -15.35 -2.45 -10.87
CA ALA A 213 -14.92 -3.62 -11.62
C ALA A 213 -13.80 -3.27 -12.59
N LEU A 214 -13.90 -2.13 -13.29
CA LEU A 214 -12.84 -1.63 -14.17
C LEU A 214 -11.53 -1.41 -13.42
N LYS A 215 -11.56 -0.73 -12.27
CA LYS A 215 -10.36 -0.52 -11.43
C LYS A 215 -9.72 -1.83 -10.99
N ARG A 216 -10.51 -2.86 -10.67
CA ARG A 216 -9.99 -4.20 -10.32
C ARG A 216 -9.34 -4.89 -11.52
N LEU A 217 -9.97 -4.81 -12.69
CA LEU A 217 -9.46 -5.42 -13.91
C LEU A 217 -8.15 -4.74 -14.36
N TYR A 218 -8.07 -3.41 -14.35
CA TYR A 218 -6.79 -2.75 -14.66
C TYR A 218 -5.71 -3.05 -13.62
N ALA A 219 -6.06 -3.14 -12.34
CA ALA A 219 -5.10 -3.52 -11.30
C ALA A 219 -4.53 -4.94 -11.52
N ILE A 220 -5.33 -5.91 -11.96
CA ILE A 220 -4.82 -7.28 -12.20
C ILE A 220 -3.91 -7.35 -13.44
N GLU A 221 -4.15 -6.49 -14.42
CA GLU A 221 -3.32 -6.37 -15.63
C GLU A 221 -1.98 -5.68 -15.32
N GLU A 222 -1.99 -4.57 -14.58
CA GLU A 222 -0.80 -3.80 -14.19
C GLU A 222 0.14 -4.59 -13.28
N PHE A 223 -0.42 -5.38 -12.35
CA PHE A 223 0.36 -6.20 -11.43
C PHE A 223 0.59 -7.62 -11.97
N SER A 224 1.09 -7.73 -13.20
CA SER A 224 1.40 -9.01 -13.88
C SER A 224 2.65 -9.72 -13.33
N ASP A 225 3.52 -8.99 -12.64
CA ASP A 225 4.79 -9.53 -12.12
C ASP A 225 4.58 -10.52 -10.97
N LEU A 226 5.48 -11.51 -10.91
CA LEU A 226 5.58 -12.45 -9.80
C LEU A 226 5.98 -11.72 -8.51
N GLY A 227 5.34 -12.06 -7.38
CA GLY A 227 5.55 -11.37 -6.11
C GLY A 227 4.62 -10.16 -5.88
N SER A 228 3.70 -9.87 -6.81
CA SER A 228 2.74 -8.77 -6.68
C SER A 228 1.59 -8.99 -5.68
N GLY A 229 1.56 -10.12 -4.96
CA GLY A 229 0.46 -10.49 -4.06
C GLY A 229 0.19 -9.46 -2.95
N LEU A 230 1.24 -8.86 -2.39
CA LEU A 230 1.11 -7.76 -1.42
C LEU A 230 0.51 -6.51 -2.05
N LYS A 231 1.05 -6.07 -3.21
CA LYS A 231 0.56 -4.89 -3.94
C LYS A 231 -0.91 -5.03 -4.30
N ILE A 232 -1.32 -6.23 -4.71
CA ILE A 232 -2.71 -6.56 -5.05
C ILE A 232 -3.60 -6.53 -3.82
N ALA A 233 -3.13 -7.03 -2.68
CA ALA A 233 -3.89 -6.98 -1.43
C ALA A 233 -4.06 -5.53 -0.91
N MET A 234 -3.02 -4.68 -1.06
CA MET A 234 -3.10 -3.24 -0.76
C MET A 234 -4.13 -2.55 -1.68
N ARG A 235 -4.09 -2.86 -2.98
CA ARG A 235 -5.06 -2.30 -3.93
C ARG A 235 -6.49 -2.79 -3.69
N ASP A 236 -6.68 -4.05 -3.28
CA ASP A 236 -8.00 -4.58 -2.90
C ASP A 236 -8.54 -3.87 -1.65
N LEU A 237 -7.68 -3.56 -0.67
CA LEU A 237 -8.03 -2.79 0.52
C LEU A 237 -8.49 -1.36 0.15
N GLU A 238 -7.75 -0.68 -0.74
CA GLU A 238 -8.11 0.64 -1.26
C GLU A 238 -9.46 0.61 -2.01
N ILE A 239 -9.63 -0.35 -2.93
CA ILE A 239 -10.84 -0.47 -3.75
C ILE A 239 -12.07 -0.82 -2.90
N ARG A 240 -11.92 -1.65 -1.86
CA ARG A 240 -13.02 -2.02 -0.96
C ARG A 240 -13.37 -0.92 0.05
N GLY A 241 -12.54 0.12 0.16
CA GLY A 241 -12.82 1.28 0.98
C GLY A 241 -12.83 0.95 2.47
N ALA A 242 -11.69 0.53 3.02
CA ALA A 242 -11.47 0.54 4.48
C ALA A 242 -11.55 1.94 5.13
N GLY A 243 -12.11 2.94 4.43
CA GLY A 243 -12.64 4.21 4.94
C GLY A 243 -14.16 4.22 5.22
N ASN A 244 -14.90 3.12 5.01
CA ASN A 244 -16.35 3.04 5.22
C ASN A 244 -16.81 2.94 6.70
N LEU A 245 -16.03 3.48 7.65
CA LEU A 245 -16.48 3.65 9.04
C LEU A 245 -17.13 5.02 9.30
N LEU A 246 -17.13 5.94 8.32
CA LEU A 246 -17.65 7.31 8.49
C LEU A 246 -18.44 7.81 7.27
N GLY A 247 -19.59 7.21 6.98
CA GLY A 247 -20.67 7.87 6.24
C GLY A 247 -20.50 8.08 4.72
N HIS A 248 -21.64 8.35 4.06
CA HIS A 248 -21.80 8.34 2.61
C HIS A 248 -21.27 9.58 1.88
N GLN A 249 -20.82 9.34 0.64
CA GLN A 249 -20.68 10.29 -0.47
C GLN A 249 -19.73 11.47 -0.23
N GLN A 250 -18.45 11.28 -0.55
CA GLN A 250 -17.75 12.13 -1.52
C GLN A 250 -16.39 11.54 -1.91
N SER A 251 -16.05 11.74 -3.17
CA SER A 251 -15.08 11.02 -3.99
C SER A 251 -13.61 11.34 -3.68
N GLY A 252 -12.81 10.30 -3.49
CA GLY A 252 -11.47 10.16 -4.07
C GLY A 252 -10.28 10.85 -3.39
N TYR A 253 -10.44 12.04 -2.81
CA TYR A 253 -9.31 12.83 -2.31
C TYR A 253 -9.29 13.00 -0.77
N ILE A 254 -10.47 13.05 -0.14
CA ILE A 254 -10.63 13.22 1.31
C ILE A 254 -10.21 11.93 2.07
N ASN A 255 -10.36 10.77 1.44
CA ASN A 255 -10.02 9.47 2.05
C ASN A 255 -8.52 9.25 2.27
N ALA A 256 -7.63 9.87 1.47
CA ALA A 256 -6.18 9.77 1.67
C ALA A 256 -5.74 10.59 2.90
N VAL A 257 -6.24 11.83 3.03
CA VAL A 257 -5.93 12.73 4.15
C VAL A 257 -6.47 12.19 5.48
N GLY A 258 -7.66 11.57 5.47
CA GLY A 258 -8.23 10.95 6.66
C GLY A 258 -7.46 9.70 7.13
N TYR A 259 -6.87 8.94 6.19
CA TYR A 259 -6.08 7.75 6.51
C TYR A 259 -4.74 8.13 7.16
N ASP A 260 -4.04 9.13 6.64
CA ASP A 260 -2.76 9.57 7.22
C ASP A 260 -2.95 10.17 8.62
N LEU A 261 -3.99 10.98 8.82
CA LEU A 261 -4.32 11.51 10.15
C LEU A 261 -4.71 10.40 11.11
N TYR A 262 -5.46 9.40 10.64
CA TYR A 262 -5.82 8.24 11.43
C TYR A 262 -4.60 7.39 11.79
N GLN A 263 -3.71 7.11 10.84
CA GLN A 263 -2.44 6.42 11.11
C GLN A 263 -1.62 7.19 12.14
N LYS A 264 -1.56 8.52 12.02
CA LYS A 264 -0.84 9.37 12.98
C LYS A 264 -1.41 9.30 14.39
N ILE A 265 -2.73 9.46 14.56
CA ILE A 265 -3.41 9.35 15.86
C ILE A 265 -3.21 7.94 16.43
N LEU A 266 -3.34 6.90 15.61
CA LEU A 266 -3.20 5.53 16.09
C LEU A 266 -1.76 5.18 16.45
N GLN A 267 -0.79 5.71 15.71
CA GLN A 267 0.63 5.52 15.99
C GLN A 267 1.03 6.27 17.26
N GLU A 268 0.47 7.46 17.50
CA GLU A 268 0.58 8.17 18.78
C GLU A 268 0.03 7.30 19.93
N GLU A 269 -1.15 6.67 19.77
CA GLU A 269 -1.73 5.78 20.80
C GLU A 269 -0.94 4.47 20.99
N VAL A 270 -0.46 3.85 19.90
CA VAL A 270 0.37 2.63 19.98
C VAL A 270 1.71 2.92 20.63
N ASP A 271 2.35 4.03 20.28
CA ASP A 271 3.58 4.49 20.94
C ASP A 271 3.32 4.79 22.42
N HIS A 272 2.17 5.39 22.76
CA HIS A 272 1.76 5.62 24.17
C HIS A 272 1.60 4.31 24.95
N VAL A 273 0.95 3.30 24.37
CA VAL A 273 0.72 1.99 25.02
C VAL A 273 2.02 1.17 25.10
N HIS A 274 2.85 1.20 24.04
CA HIS A 274 4.13 0.49 24.01
C HIS A 274 5.13 1.08 25.01
N ASN A 275 5.17 2.41 25.16
CA ASN A 275 6.00 3.09 26.16
C ASN A 275 5.50 2.91 27.60
N GLN A 276 4.23 2.54 27.81
CA GLN A 276 3.71 2.20 29.15
C GLN A 276 4.03 0.75 29.56
N ALA A 277 4.37 -0.14 28.62
CA ALA A 277 4.58 -1.57 28.88
C ALA A 277 6.03 -1.95 29.23
N LEU A 278 6.99 -1.04 29.06
CA LEU A 278 8.41 -1.26 29.39
C LEU A 278 8.81 -0.34 30.55
N PRO A 279 9.39 -0.86 31.65
CA PRO A 279 10.08 -0.03 32.63
C PRO A 279 11.18 0.75 31.90
N GLN A 280 11.19 2.07 32.05
CA GLN A 280 12.15 2.97 31.43
C GLN A 280 13.59 2.59 31.83
N GLU A 281 14.29 1.88 30.94
CA GLU A 281 15.74 1.91 30.91
C GLU A 281 16.17 3.02 29.93
N THR A 282 16.77 4.03 30.54
CA THR A 282 17.48 5.16 29.99
C THR A 282 18.17 4.89 28.66
N ASN A 283 17.79 5.63 27.60
CA ASN A 283 18.71 6.41 26.78
C ASN A 283 17.96 7.20 25.69
N GLY A 284 18.06 8.53 25.79
CA GLY A 284 17.59 9.49 24.79
C GLY A 284 16.15 9.94 25.03
N GLU A 285 15.98 11.03 25.79
CA GLU A 285 14.74 11.80 25.79
C GLU A 285 14.35 12.10 24.33
N LYS A 286 13.32 11.41 23.82
CA LYS A 286 12.66 11.84 22.58
C LYS A 286 12.02 13.19 22.89
N LEU A 287 12.75 14.26 22.56
CA LEU A 287 12.26 15.65 22.63
C LEU A 287 10.84 15.72 22.08
N PRO A 288 9.90 16.43 22.74
CA PRO A 288 8.53 16.55 22.25
C PRO A 288 8.54 17.14 20.84
N LYS A 289 7.93 16.45 19.86
CA LYS A 289 7.79 16.96 18.48
C LYS A 289 6.84 18.17 18.51
N VAL A 290 7.39 19.38 18.67
CA VAL A 290 6.62 20.62 18.50
C VAL A 290 6.45 20.86 17.00
N ASP A 291 5.21 20.88 16.51
CA ASP A 291 4.93 21.29 15.12
C ASP A 291 5.09 22.81 15.02
N ALA A 292 6.19 23.27 14.44
CA ALA A 292 6.51 24.68 14.35
C ALA A 292 5.69 25.34 13.23
N ALA A 293 5.01 26.45 13.53
CA ALA A 293 4.36 27.27 12.51
C ALA A 293 5.36 28.28 11.95
N VAL A 294 5.57 28.30 10.62
CA VAL A 294 6.44 29.27 9.95
C VAL A 294 5.57 30.21 9.11
N GLU A 295 5.64 31.51 9.41
CA GLU A 295 4.92 32.57 8.69
C GLU A 295 5.93 33.49 7.99
N VAL A 296 5.78 33.66 6.67
CA VAL A 296 6.64 34.52 5.85
C VAL A 296 5.77 35.27 4.85
N ASP A 297 5.96 36.58 4.70
CA ASP A 297 5.19 37.40 3.74
C ASP A 297 5.77 37.32 2.32
N THR A 298 5.72 36.14 1.71
CA THR A 298 6.20 35.96 0.33
C THR A 298 5.49 34.77 -0.32
N ASP A 299 5.28 34.86 -1.63
CA ASP A 299 4.71 33.75 -2.40
C ASP A 299 5.69 32.56 -2.44
N MET A 300 5.20 31.42 -1.93
CA MET A 300 5.93 30.15 -1.85
C MET A 300 5.01 29.04 -2.37
N PHE A 301 5.24 28.64 -3.62
CA PHE A 301 4.45 27.61 -4.27
C PHE A 301 5.27 26.96 -5.37
N ILE A 302 4.79 25.81 -5.85
CA ILE A 302 5.30 25.13 -7.03
C ILE A 302 4.54 25.64 -8.27
N PRO A 303 5.18 26.39 -9.19
CA PRO A 303 4.51 26.93 -10.37
C PRO A 303 3.91 25.85 -11.27
N ASP A 304 2.82 26.17 -11.98
CA ASP A 304 2.22 25.28 -12.99
C ASP A 304 3.16 25.01 -14.16
N GLU A 305 4.06 25.96 -14.46
CA GLU A 305 5.11 25.84 -15.48
C GLU A 305 6.20 24.82 -15.12
N TYR A 306 6.38 24.50 -13.84
CA TYR A 306 7.39 23.54 -13.38
C TYR A 306 6.80 22.12 -13.23
N ILE A 307 5.54 22.02 -12.82
CA ILE A 307 4.80 20.75 -12.72
C ILE A 307 3.38 20.99 -13.25
N GLU A 308 3.13 20.53 -14.47
CA GLU A 308 1.84 20.69 -15.17
C GLU A 308 0.75 19.76 -14.61
N SER A 309 1.13 18.57 -14.16
CA SER A 309 0.20 17.56 -13.64
C SER A 309 -0.27 17.91 -12.21
N GLY A 310 -1.57 18.21 -12.06
CA GLY A 310 -2.16 18.53 -10.76
C GLY A 310 -2.10 17.40 -9.73
N SER A 311 -2.18 16.13 -10.17
CA SER A 311 -2.07 14.96 -9.27
C SER A 311 -0.64 14.76 -8.75
N GLU A 312 0.35 14.97 -9.61
CA GLU A 312 1.77 14.88 -9.27
C GLU A 312 2.21 16.01 -8.35
N LYS A 313 1.68 17.22 -8.59
CA LYS A 313 1.88 18.39 -7.73
C LYS A 313 1.39 18.17 -6.30
N VAL A 314 0.18 17.62 -6.14
CA VAL A 314 -0.35 17.28 -4.81
C VAL A 314 0.53 16.24 -4.11
N MET A 315 0.95 15.19 -4.83
CA MET A 315 1.81 14.16 -4.26
C MET A 315 3.14 14.74 -3.76
N ILE A 316 3.70 15.71 -4.49
CA ILE A 316 4.92 16.42 -4.10
C ILE A 316 4.70 17.30 -2.86
N TYR A 317 3.59 18.03 -2.77
CA TYR A 317 3.24 18.77 -1.55
C TYR A 317 3.05 17.86 -0.34
N HIS A 318 2.36 16.72 -0.53
CA HIS A 318 2.16 15.73 0.53
C HIS A 318 3.48 15.14 1.02
N ARG A 319 4.36 14.78 0.10
CA ARG A 319 5.70 14.27 0.42
C ARG A 319 6.53 15.31 1.16
N LEU A 320 6.50 16.58 0.74
CA LEU A 320 7.16 17.68 1.44
C LEU A 320 6.72 17.83 2.91
N LEU A 321 5.43 17.66 3.21
CA LEU A 321 4.89 17.75 4.57
C LEU A 321 5.36 16.60 5.48
N ASN A 322 5.67 15.43 4.89
CA ASN A 322 6.01 14.21 5.60
C ASN A 322 7.52 13.93 5.69
N LEU A 323 8.38 14.77 5.11
CA LEU A 323 9.84 14.62 5.21
C LEU A 323 10.33 14.92 6.63
N GLU A 324 10.74 13.91 7.39
CA GLU A 324 11.16 14.07 8.80
C GLU A 324 12.65 14.42 8.99
N SER A 325 13.49 14.25 7.96
CA SER A 325 14.95 14.45 8.05
C SER A 325 15.47 15.53 7.10
N LEU A 326 16.52 16.25 7.52
CA LEU A 326 17.20 17.25 6.68
C LEU A 326 17.87 16.61 5.46
N SER A 327 18.46 15.42 5.62
CA SER A 327 19.02 14.64 4.50
C SER A 327 17.94 14.22 3.51
N GLY A 328 16.75 13.85 3.99
CA GLY A 328 15.61 13.51 3.15
C GLY A 328 15.12 14.68 2.29
N ILE A 329 15.24 15.92 2.80
CA ILE A 329 14.93 17.13 2.01
C ILE A 329 15.97 17.32 0.91
N ASP A 330 17.25 17.08 1.17
CA ASP A 330 18.31 17.22 0.16
C ASP A 330 18.16 16.20 -0.96
N ASP A 331 17.85 14.95 -0.63
CA ASP A 331 17.60 13.91 -1.62
C ASP A 331 16.32 14.17 -2.42
N PHE A 332 15.28 14.70 -1.76
CA PHE A 332 14.07 15.14 -2.44
C PHE A 332 14.32 16.28 -3.44
N VAL A 333 15.18 17.24 -3.09
CA VAL A 333 15.60 18.32 -4.01
C VAL A 333 16.33 17.75 -5.22
N LYS A 334 17.22 16.77 -5.03
CA LYS A 334 17.92 16.11 -6.14
C LYS A 334 16.93 15.40 -7.07
N GLU A 335 15.97 14.68 -6.52
CA GLU A 335 14.92 14.02 -7.29
C GLU A 335 14.07 15.02 -8.09
N LEU A 336 13.68 16.15 -7.47
CA LEU A 336 12.94 17.21 -8.17
C LEU A 336 13.75 17.80 -9.32
N ARG A 337 15.07 17.94 -9.15
CA ARG A 337 15.95 18.43 -10.21
C ARG A 337 16.12 17.46 -11.36
N ASP A 338 16.24 16.18 -11.04
CA ASP A 338 16.41 15.10 -12.02
C ASP A 338 15.14 14.95 -12.88
N ARG A 339 13.97 15.09 -12.26
CA ARG A 339 12.68 14.90 -12.94
C ARG A 339 12.15 16.13 -13.68
N PHE A 340 12.31 17.33 -13.11
CA PHE A 340 11.65 18.55 -13.59
C PHE A 340 12.63 19.68 -13.95
N GLY A 341 13.93 19.47 -13.78
CA GLY A 341 14.95 20.46 -14.11
C GLY A 341 15.24 21.47 -12.97
N PRO A 342 15.79 22.65 -13.28
CA PRO A 342 16.19 23.61 -12.25
C PRO A 342 14.98 24.17 -11.49
N LEU A 343 15.07 24.23 -10.15
CA LEU A 343 13.97 24.74 -9.31
C LEU A 343 13.72 26.23 -9.57
N PRO A 344 12.46 26.64 -9.80
CA PRO A 344 12.03 28.04 -9.77
C PRO A 344 12.27 28.68 -8.41
N GLU A 345 12.33 30.01 -8.37
CA GLU A 345 12.59 30.74 -7.13
C GLU A 345 11.52 30.49 -6.06
N GLU A 346 10.26 30.39 -6.46
CA GLU A 346 9.11 30.16 -5.58
C GLU A 346 9.17 28.77 -4.93
N ALA A 347 9.57 27.76 -5.71
CA ALA A 347 9.76 26.39 -5.24
C ALA A 347 10.98 26.26 -4.33
N ALA A 348 12.07 26.98 -4.64
CA ALA A 348 13.26 27.03 -3.79
C ALA A 348 12.95 27.66 -2.42
N ARG A 349 12.17 28.75 -2.37
CA ARG A 349 11.71 29.38 -1.11
C ARG A 349 10.85 28.42 -0.28
N LEU A 350 9.95 27.66 -0.92
CA LEU A 350 9.12 26.66 -0.26
C LEU A 350 9.97 25.59 0.45
N ILE A 351 11.03 25.11 -0.21
CA ILE A 351 11.92 24.09 0.35
C ILE A 351 12.73 24.64 1.53
N GLU A 352 13.22 25.87 1.44
CA GLU A 352 13.90 26.51 2.59
C GLU A 352 12.94 26.71 3.77
N MET A 353 11.67 27.03 3.53
CA MET A 353 10.66 27.12 4.59
C MET A 353 10.48 25.77 5.30
N VAL A 354 10.38 24.67 4.54
CA VAL A 354 10.27 23.31 5.10
C VAL A 354 11.52 22.98 5.94
N ARG A 355 12.72 23.38 5.49
CA ARG A 355 13.97 23.22 6.27
C ARG A 355 13.94 24.01 7.58
N ILE A 356 13.52 25.27 7.53
CA ILE A 356 13.37 26.13 8.72
C ILE A 356 12.36 25.55 9.69
N LYS A 357 11.20 25.09 9.18
CA LYS A 357 10.16 24.44 9.99
C LYS A 357 10.74 23.22 10.73
N ARG A 358 11.54 22.39 10.07
CA ARG A 358 12.17 21.23 10.70
C ARG A 358 13.20 21.59 11.74
N LEU A 359 14.06 22.57 11.45
CA LEU A 359 15.03 23.06 12.44
C LEU A 359 14.34 23.67 13.66
N ALA A 360 13.26 24.43 13.45
CA ALA A 360 12.46 24.99 14.52
C ALA A 360 11.79 23.90 15.38
N SER A 361 11.23 22.87 14.75
CA SER A 361 10.66 21.70 15.45
C SER A 361 11.69 20.93 16.27
N LEU A 362 12.92 20.76 15.78
CA LEU A 362 14.02 20.12 16.51
C LEU A 362 14.48 20.93 17.74
N ARG A 363 14.27 22.24 17.72
CA ARG A 363 14.68 23.18 18.77
C ARG A 363 13.52 23.64 19.65
N LEU A 364 12.39 22.92 19.62
CA LEU A 364 11.19 23.20 20.42
C LEU A 364 10.61 24.62 20.24
N ILE A 365 10.84 25.23 19.07
CA ILE A 365 10.30 26.55 18.74
C ILE A 365 8.89 26.36 18.16
N LYS A 366 7.89 27.00 18.78
CA LYS A 366 6.48 26.91 18.37
C LYS A 366 6.15 27.70 17.12
N GLN A 367 6.75 28.89 16.96
CA GLN A 367 6.42 29.75 15.82
C GLN A 367 7.63 30.57 15.39
N VAL A 368 7.83 30.66 14.08
CA VAL A 368 8.84 31.47 13.41
C VAL A 368 8.10 32.44 12.49
N LYS A 369 8.11 33.74 12.80
CA LYS A 369 7.55 34.77 11.92
C LYS A 369 8.66 35.61 11.30
N ILE A 370 8.62 35.78 9.99
CA ILE A 370 9.53 36.64 9.24
C ILE A 370 8.69 37.74 8.58
N HIS A 371 8.72 38.95 9.14
CA HIS A 371 7.96 40.10 8.66
C HIS A 371 8.84 41.35 8.57
N GLN A 372 8.87 42.01 7.39
CA GLN A 372 9.53 43.31 7.18
C GLN A 372 10.90 43.47 7.88
N ASN A 373 11.82 42.54 7.62
CA ASN A 373 13.18 42.50 8.17
C ASN A 373 13.31 42.15 9.67
N LYS A 374 12.25 41.62 10.27
CA LYS A 374 12.23 41.14 11.65
C LYS A 374 11.90 39.65 11.71
N LEU A 375 12.75 38.89 12.37
CA LEU A 375 12.52 37.51 12.76
C LEU A 375 11.97 37.50 14.19
N THR A 376 10.81 36.90 14.39
CA THR A 376 10.20 36.68 15.71
C THR A 376 10.08 35.19 15.96
N LEU A 377 10.74 34.70 17.01
CA LEU A 377 10.64 33.31 17.46
C LEU A 377 9.77 33.26 18.71
N HIS A 378 8.76 32.40 18.70
CA HIS A 378 7.94 32.10 19.88
C HIS A 378 8.33 30.73 20.41
N LEU A 379 8.81 30.68 21.66
CA LEU A 379 9.17 29.44 22.33
C LEU A 379 8.01 28.91 23.17
N ASP A 380 7.98 27.60 23.41
CA ASP A 380 6.99 26.96 24.29
C ASP A 380 7.29 27.21 25.77
N GLU A 381 6.26 27.59 26.55
CA GLU A 381 6.34 27.84 27.98
C GLU A 381 6.76 26.59 28.77
N LYS A 382 6.46 25.38 28.28
CA LYS A 382 6.86 24.11 28.94
C LYS A 382 8.37 23.82 28.89
N VAL A 383 9.13 24.51 28.04
CA VAL A 383 10.59 24.34 27.89
C VAL A 383 11.36 25.28 28.82
N VAL A 384 10.70 26.33 29.32
CA VAL A 384 11.32 27.34 30.19
C VAL A 384 11.65 26.77 31.58
N GLU A 385 10.98 25.70 32.01
CA GLU A 385 11.19 25.12 33.35
C GLU A 385 12.26 24.01 33.42
N THR A 386 12.70 23.42 32.29
CA THR A 386 13.51 22.19 32.35
C THR A 386 14.89 22.27 31.72
N ASP A 387 15.25 23.32 30.97
CA ASP A 387 16.45 23.24 30.14
C ASP A 387 17.49 24.34 30.39
N HIS A 388 18.74 23.89 30.50
CA HIS A 388 19.99 24.67 30.57
C HIS A 388 20.16 25.64 29.36
N PHE A 389 19.26 25.52 28.38
CA PHE A 389 19.19 26.19 27.08
C PHE A 389 18.87 27.69 27.16
N VAL A 390 17.92 28.11 28.00
CA VAL A 390 17.49 29.52 28.09
C VAL A 390 18.48 30.38 28.88
N GLU A 391 19.15 29.79 29.89
CA GLU A 391 20.07 30.53 30.79
C GLU A 391 21.52 30.64 30.29
N LYS A 392 22.05 29.68 29.50
CA LYS A 392 23.48 29.66 29.11
C LYS A 392 23.80 29.76 27.61
N GLU A 393 23.06 29.09 26.74
CA GLU A 393 23.40 29.00 25.31
C GLU A 393 22.86 30.20 24.51
N LEU A 394 21.61 30.62 24.78
CA LEU A 394 21.00 31.80 24.14
C LEU A 394 21.83 33.09 24.34
N PRO A 395 22.28 33.45 25.56
CA PRO A 395 23.09 34.64 25.78
C PRO A 395 24.49 34.56 25.16
N ARG A 396 25.08 33.35 25.08
CA ARG A 396 26.43 33.13 24.55
C ARG A 396 26.48 33.32 23.03
N TYR A 397 25.45 32.87 22.32
CA TYR A 397 25.31 33.05 20.87
C TYR A 397 24.89 34.47 20.47
N ILE A 398 24.06 35.14 21.28
CA ILE A 398 23.69 36.55 21.09
C ILE A 398 24.93 37.46 21.16
N ASN A 399 25.86 37.16 22.07
CA ASN A 399 27.13 37.89 22.18
C ASN A 399 28.08 37.65 21.00
N GLN A 400 27.95 36.55 20.25
CA GLN A 400 28.82 36.25 19.09
C GLN A 400 28.31 36.86 17.78
N ASN A 401 27.00 37.05 17.61
CA ASN A 401 26.40 37.44 16.31
C ASN A 401 25.94 38.91 16.20
N MET A 402 26.23 39.79 17.17
CA MET A 402 26.11 41.26 17.06
C MET A 402 24.80 41.83 16.46
N ALA A 403 23.66 41.13 16.59
CA ALA A 403 22.34 41.67 16.22
C ALA A 403 21.60 42.14 17.49
N PRO A 404 20.97 43.34 17.49
CA PRO A 404 20.22 43.80 18.65
C PRO A 404 19.00 42.90 18.87
N VAL A 405 19.01 42.12 19.95
CA VAL A 405 17.93 41.20 20.32
C VAL A 405 17.04 41.87 21.36
N ASN A 406 15.75 41.97 21.06
CA ASN A 406 14.77 42.45 22.03
C ASN A 406 13.95 41.26 22.55
N PHE A 407 13.89 41.13 23.87
CA PHE A 407 13.06 40.14 24.56
C PHE A 407 11.74 40.76 24.97
N SER A 408 10.62 40.08 24.71
CA SER A 408 9.33 40.44 25.30
C SER A 408 8.69 39.23 25.99
N GLN A 409 8.16 39.45 27.20
CA GLN A 409 7.55 38.45 28.09
C GLN A 409 6.03 38.65 28.22
N THR A 410 5.34 38.99 27.13
CA THR A 410 3.87 39.04 27.10
C THR A 410 3.36 37.82 26.32
N ASN A 411 2.86 36.81 27.05
CA ASN A 411 2.43 35.48 26.59
C ASN A 411 3.56 34.65 25.94
N GLY A 412 4.46 34.08 26.75
CA GLY A 412 5.62 33.29 26.31
C GLY A 412 6.89 34.09 26.02
N LEU A 413 8.04 33.40 25.93
CA LEU A 413 9.33 34.00 25.56
C LEU A 413 9.34 34.29 24.05
N LYS A 414 9.40 35.57 23.68
CA LYS A 414 9.56 36.00 22.28
C LYS A 414 10.93 36.60 22.06
N VAL A 415 11.64 36.09 21.05
CA VAL A 415 12.94 36.60 20.63
C VAL A 415 12.75 37.38 19.33
N HIS A 416 13.06 38.67 19.34
CA HIS A 416 13.04 39.51 18.15
C HIS A 416 14.46 39.79 17.66
N LEU A 417 14.74 39.41 16.42
CA LEU A 417 16.01 39.61 15.73
C LEU A 417 15.79 40.48 14.49
N ASN A 418 16.63 41.49 14.30
CA ASN A 418 16.69 42.20 13.02
C ASN A 418 17.51 41.37 12.04
N LEU A 419 16.93 41.08 10.88
CA LEU A 419 17.60 40.30 9.84
C LEU A 419 18.57 41.20 9.05
N PRO A 420 19.81 40.77 8.80
CA PRO A 420 20.70 41.45 7.87
C PRO A 420 20.47 40.92 6.44
N GLY A 421 20.07 41.78 5.51
CA GLY A 421 19.86 41.39 4.10
C GLY A 421 19.08 42.42 3.29
N LYS A 422 19.01 42.22 1.97
CA LYS A 422 18.14 43.00 1.07
C LYS A 422 17.03 42.15 0.44
N ASN A 423 17.23 40.82 0.36
CA ASN A 423 16.30 39.90 -0.29
C ASN A 423 15.77 38.83 0.67
N ILE A 424 14.58 38.29 0.38
CA ILE A 424 13.91 37.26 1.21
C ILE A 424 14.72 35.97 1.31
N MET A 425 15.47 35.59 0.27
CA MET A 425 16.38 34.43 0.33
C MET A 425 17.52 34.63 1.32
N ASP A 426 18.00 35.86 1.52
CA ASP A 426 19.02 36.17 2.53
C ASP A 426 18.43 35.99 3.93
N TYR A 427 17.17 36.40 4.12
CA TYR A 427 16.44 36.24 5.38
C TYR A 427 16.18 34.78 5.74
N LEU A 428 15.78 33.95 4.76
CA LEU A 428 15.60 32.52 4.94
C LEU A 428 16.93 31.82 5.24
N SER A 429 17.99 32.19 4.51
CA SER A 429 19.34 31.62 4.72
C SER A 429 19.91 32.01 6.08
N PHE A 430 19.74 33.26 6.51
CA PHE A 430 20.14 33.73 7.83
C PHE A 430 19.35 33.00 8.92
N THR A 431 18.04 32.87 8.77
CA THR A 431 17.18 32.15 9.73
C THR A 431 17.57 30.68 9.83
N LYS A 432 17.85 30.03 8.71
CA LYS A 432 18.35 28.65 8.69
C LYS A 432 19.70 28.52 9.39
N ASN A 433 20.68 29.36 9.05
CA ASN A 433 22.00 29.34 9.69
C ASN A 433 21.88 29.64 11.19
N PHE A 434 20.99 30.54 11.58
CA PHE A 434 20.70 30.84 12.96
C PHE A 434 20.13 29.61 13.70
N LEU A 435 19.16 28.90 13.11
CA LEU A 435 18.57 27.70 13.69
C LEU A 435 19.46 26.44 13.62
N GLN A 436 20.42 26.39 12.69
CA GLN A 436 21.41 25.31 12.61
C GLN A 436 22.52 25.47 13.66
N ASN A 437 22.85 26.71 14.01
CA ASN A 437 23.93 27.04 14.95
C ASN A 437 23.45 27.23 16.40
N LEU A 438 22.18 27.60 16.61
CA LEU A 438 21.44 27.28 17.85
C LEU A 438 21.56 25.80 18.13
#